data_AF-A0A5E4K6W8-F1
#
_entry.id   AF-A0A5E4K6W8-F1
#
_cell.length_a   1.000
_cell.length_b   1.000
_cell.length_c   1.000
_cell.angle_alpha   90.00
_cell.angle_beta   90.00
_cell.angle_gamma   90.00
#
_symmetry.space_group_name_H-M   'P 1'
#
loop_
_entity.id
_entity.type
_entity.pdbx_description
1 polymer ?
#
loop_
_entity_poly.entity_id
_entity_poly.type
_entity_poly.pdbx_seq_one_letter_code
_entity_poly.pdbx_strand_id
1 'polypeptide(L)'
;MEQLSVENAEVLRLFLVAIASIGAFLTSVFSLMNGIFSVFPFHYILPIILVIYLYPERAVLSSLALSLMYISLIYLLGNSDPTQIAIATAWFAIFITIGVVGSSYAIKLREERTRVKNILDNSQDGIFCFNLKDLQIREINPKCAQWLMYDRRDLIGKEISVIWTDKEEQHQFITDLKQDPKKDQKSWEHEARFLKKDGTVSLFVISPMLVSKGQVLCSAIDITRSKIVDEEIIKTLDDLERQVKERTSDLEQLNEKLRAEILECRRFESTVLSGHLLPVNREDI
;
A
#
# COMPACT_ATOMS: atom_id res chain seq x y z
N MET A 1 26.12 -8.31 13.51
CA MET A 1 25.64 -7.40 14.57
C MET A 1 24.14 -7.51 14.80
N GLU A 2 23.30 -7.61 13.75
CA GLU A 2 21.83 -7.70 13.89
C GLU A 2 21.36 -8.98 14.61
N GLN A 3 21.91 -10.16 14.28
CA GLN A 3 21.60 -11.43 14.97
C GLN A 3 22.00 -11.42 16.46
N LEU A 4 23.16 -10.87 16.81
CA LEU A 4 23.58 -10.70 18.21
C LEU A 4 22.62 -9.80 19.00
N SER A 5 21.98 -8.82 18.34
CA SER A 5 21.02 -7.92 18.98
C SER A 5 19.67 -8.57 19.25
N VAL A 6 19.24 -9.46 18.36
CA VAL A 6 17.97 -10.18 18.48
C VAL A 6 18.05 -11.24 19.59
N GLU A 7 19.15 -12.00 19.63
CA GLU A 7 19.39 -12.99 20.68
C GLU A 7 19.47 -12.33 22.07
N ASN A 8 20.19 -11.20 22.17
CA ASN A 8 20.23 -10.40 23.40
C ASN A 8 18.84 -9.88 23.81
N ALA A 9 17.99 -9.51 22.84
CA ALA A 9 16.63 -9.04 23.12
C ALA A 9 15.71 -10.18 23.60
N GLU A 10 15.83 -11.38 23.05
CA GLU A 10 15.09 -12.55 23.52
C GLU A 10 15.51 -12.98 24.92
N VAL A 11 16.81 -13.01 25.19
CA VAL A 11 17.36 -13.29 26.52
C VAL A 11 16.85 -12.26 27.53
N LEU A 12 16.86 -10.97 27.18
CA LEU A 12 16.33 -9.91 28.04
C LEU A 12 14.83 -10.10 28.32
N ARG A 13 14.03 -10.45 27.31
CA ARG A 13 12.59 -10.72 27.47
C ARG A 13 12.32 -11.89 28.40
N LEU A 14 13.04 -13.00 28.24
CA LEU A 14 12.93 -14.16 29.12
C LEU A 14 13.35 -13.82 30.56
N PHE A 15 14.43 -13.05 30.71
CA PHE A 15 14.90 -12.58 32.01
C PHE A 15 13.87 -11.70 32.73
N LEU A 16 13.20 -10.80 32.00
CA LEU A 16 12.12 -9.96 32.55
C LEU A 16 10.93 -10.81 33.05
N VAL A 17 10.50 -11.80 32.26
CA VAL A 17 9.44 -12.75 32.69
C VAL A 17 9.88 -13.48 33.95
N ALA A 18 11.10 -14.04 33.95
CA ALA A 18 11.63 -14.83 35.05
C ALA A 18 11.71 -14.00 36.35
N ILE A 19 12.23 -12.77 36.30
CA ILE A 19 12.27 -11.88 37.46
C ILE A 19 10.87 -11.58 37.98
N ALA A 20 9.92 -11.25 37.10
CA ALA A 20 8.55 -10.94 37.52
C ALA A 20 7.89 -12.16 38.19
N SER A 21 8.08 -13.37 37.64
CA SER A 21 7.56 -14.62 38.19
C SER A 21 8.23 -15.00 39.52
N ILE A 22 9.55 -14.88 39.62
CA ILE A 22 10.30 -15.13 40.85
C ILE A 22 9.91 -14.11 41.92
N GLY A 23 9.76 -12.83 41.56
CA GLY A 23 9.29 -11.78 42.45
C GLY A 23 7.91 -12.10 43.02
N ALA A 24 6.95 -12.46 42.17
CA ALA A 24 5.61 -12.88 42.59
C ALA A 24 5.65 -14.12 43.51
N PHE A 25 6.51 -15.09 43.21
CA PHE A 25 6.69 -16.28 44.05
C PHE A 25 7.26 -15.92 45.42
N LEU A 26 8.36 -15.16 45.48
CA LEU A 26 9.02 -14.78 46.73
C LEU A 26 8.13 -13.91 47.61
N THR A 27 7.40 -12.95 47.02
CA THR A 27 6.44 -12.13 47.78
C THR A 27 5.30 -12.98 48.33
N SER A 28 4.82 -13.98 47.58
CA SER A 28 3.81 -14.92 48.08
C SER A 28 4.30 -15.71 49.28
N VAL A 29 5.50 -16.30 49.20
CA VAL A 29 6.09 -17.07 50.30
C VAL A 29 6.25 -16.18 51.54
N PHE A 30 6.83 -15.00 51.37
CA PHE A 30 6.99 -14.03 52.46
C PHE A 30 5.65 -13.63 53.08
N SER A 31 4.65 -13.30 52.26
CA SER A 31 3.33 -12.91 52.73
C SER A 31 2.62 -14.03 53.49
N LEU A 32 2.64 -15.26 52.97
CA LEU A 32 2.04 -16.43 53.63
C LEU A 32 2.72 -16.74 54.97
N MET A 33 4.05 -16.67 55.04
CA MET A 33 4.80 -16.89 56.29
C MET A 33 4.51 -15.83 57.37
N ASN A 34 4.15 -14.61 56.97
CA ASN A 34 3.83 -13.51 57.89
C ASN A 34 2.32 -13.31 58.10
N GLY A 35 1.48 -14.20 57.56
CA GLY A 35 0.01 -14.13 57.72
C GLY A 35 -0.67 -12.99 56.95
N ILE A 36 -0.05 -12.49 55.88
CA ILE A 36 -0.61 -11.44 55.01
C ILE A 36 -1.22 -12.11 53.77
N PHE A 37 -2.55 -11.99 53.60
CA PHE A 37 -3.24 -12.74 52.53
C PHE A 37 -3.82 -11.89 51.40
N SER A 38 -3.84 -10.56 51.54
CA SER A 38 -4.60 -9.69 50.64
C SER A 38 -3.82 -9.14 49.43
N VAL A 39 -2.49 -9.00 49.53
CA VAL A 39 -1.72 -8.16 48.59
C VAL A 39 -0.93 -8.97 47.55
N PHE A 40 -0.43 -10.15 47.92
CA PHE A 40 0.45 -10.93 47.05
C PHE A 40 -0.21 -11.45 45.74
N PRO A 41 -1.54 -11.73 45.64
CA PRO A 41 -2.14 -12.20 44.40
C PRO A 41 -1.95 -11.21 43.23
N PHE A 42 -2.00 -9.90 43.51
CA PHE A 42 -1.81 -8.86 42.49
C PHE A 42 -0.44 -8.92 41.80
N HIS A 43 0.58 -9.49 42.47
CA HIS A 43 1.92 -9.62 41.90
C HIS A 43 1.99 -10.64 40.76
N TYR A 44 1.03 -11.55 40.63
CA TYR A 44 0.94 -12.51 39.52
C TYR A 44 0.38 -11.88 38.24
N ILE A 45 -0.32 -10.75 38.35
CA ILE A 45 -0.86 -10.05 37.18
C ILE A 45 0.29 -9.54 36.30
N LEU A 46 1.37 -9.03 36.90
CA LEU A 46 2.52 -8.50 36.16
C LEU A 46 3.19 -9.55 35.24
N PRO A 47 3.64 -10.72 35.72
CA PRO A 47 4.21 -11.74 34.84
C PRO A 47 3.19 -12.26 33.82
N ILE A 48 1.89 -12.37 34.15
CA ILE A 48 0.85 -12.77 33.19
C ILE A 48 0.74 -11.75 32.05
N ILE A 49 0.63 -10.45 32.36
CA ILE A 49 0.57 -9.39 31.34
C ILE A 49 1.85 -9.37 30.50
N LEU A 50 3.00 -9.57 31.13
CA LEU A 50 4.29 -9.54 30.43
C LEU A 50 4.44 -10.72 29.46
N VAL A 51 3.95 -11.91 29.82
CA VAL A 51 3.88 -13.04 28.88
C VAL A 51 2.86 -12.80 27.78
N ILE A 52 1.67 -12.23 28.07
CA ILE A 52 0.68 -11.86 27.04
C ILE A 52 1.30 -10.93 25.99
N TYR A 53 2.06 -9.93 26.45
CA TYR A 53 2.68 -8.95 25.56
C TYR A 53 3.84 -9.53 24.73
N LEU A 54 4.73 -10.31 25.36
CA LEU A 54 5.96 -10.80 24.71
C LEU A 54 5.78 -12.13 23.97
N TYR A 55 4.92 -13.02 24.49
CA TYR A 55 4.71 -14.38 24.02
C TYR A 55 3.22 -14.77 24.05
N PRO A 56 2.34 -14.08 23.30
CA PRO A 56 0.90 -14.26 23.38
C PRO A 56 0.45 -15.71 23.10
N GLU A 57 1.12 -16.44 22.22
CA GLU A 57 0.83 -17.85 21.91
C GLU A 57 1.10 -18.80 23.10
N ARG A 58 2.01 -18.43 24.01
CA ARG A 58 2.34 -19.23 25.21
C ARG A 58 1.69 -18.68 26.47
N ALA A 59 0.96 -17.58 26.38
CA ALA A 59 0.42 -16.87 27.54
C ALA A 59 -0.65 -17.66 28.28
N VAL A 60 -1.49 -18.44 27.59
CA VAL A 60 -2.49 -19.30 28.23
C VAL A 60 -1.84 -20.41 29.06
N LEU A 61 -0.81 -21.08 28.51
CA LEU A 61 -0.09 -22.12 29.24
C LEU A 61 0.68 -21.53 30.44
N SER A 62 1.27 -20.35 30.26
CA SER A 62 2.04 -19.67 31.30
C SER A 62 1.13 -19.13 32.42
N SER A 63 -0.04 -18.59 32.09
CA SER A 63 -1.03 -18.17 33.10
C SER A 63 -1.58 -19.36 33.87
N LEU A 64 -1.77 -20.51 33.21
CA LEU A 64 -2.13 -21.75 33.89
C LEU A 64 -1.04 -22.21 34.86
N ALA A 65 0.22 -22.23 34.43
CA ALA A 65 1.34 -22.61 35.28
C ALA A 65 1.49 -21.68 36.51
N LEU A 66 1.39 -20.36 36.31
CA LEU A 66 1.46 -19.38 37.38
C LEU A 66 0.26 -19.49 38.34
N SER A 67 -0.94 -19.74 37.82
CA SER A 67 -2.15 -19.96 38.63
C SER A 67 -2.04 -21.24 39.46
N LEU A 68 -1.52 -22.33 38.89
CA LEU A 68 -1.28 -23.58 39.60
C LEU A 68 -0.21 -23.42 40.69
N MET A 69 0.87 -22.69 40.39
CA MET A 69 1.89 -22.34 41.39
C MET A 69 1.30 -21.54 42.54
N TYR A 70 0.50 -20.52 42.24
CA TYR A 70 -0.18 -19.69 43.23
C TYR A 70 -1.09 -20.50 44.16
N ILE A 71 -1.99 -21.30 43.61
CA ILE A 71 -2.93 -22.08 44.42
C ILE A 71 -2.19 -23.17 45.22
N SER A 72 -1.15 -23.78 44.64
CA SER A 72 -0.30 -24.77 45.31
C SER A 72 0.40 -24.18 46.54
N LEU A 73 0.94 -22.96 46.44
CA LEU A 73 1.54 -22.28 47.59
C LEU A 73 0.55 -22.05 48.73
N ILE A 74 -0.70 -21.72 48.41
CA ILE A 74 -1.74 -21.50 49.42
C ILE A 74 -2.12 -22.81 50.10
N TYR A 75 -2.22 -23.93 49.37
CA TYR A 75 -2.44 -25.24 49.99
C TYR A 75 -1.27 -25.69 50.88
N LEU A 76 -0.04 -25.38 50.49
CA LEU A 76 1.16 -25.81 51.23
C LEU A 76 1.46 -24.94 52.46
N LEU A 77 1.25 -23.63 52.37
CA LEU A 77 1.67 -22.66 53.41
C LEU A 77 0.51 -21.90 54.07
N GLY A 78 -0.70 -21.94 53.50
CA GLY A 78 -1.86 -21.14 53.93
C GLY A 78 -2.69 -21.75 55.07
N ASN A 79 -2.10 -22.63 55.88
CA ASN A 79 -2.72 -23.26 57.05
C ASN A 79 -4.07 -23.96 56.81
N SER A 80 -4.41 -24.27 55.54
CA SER A 80 -5.65 -24.93 55.13
C SER A 80 -6.96 -24.22 55.56
N ASP A 81 -6.94 -22.90 55.73
CA ASP A 81 -8.16 -22.13 56.01
C ASP A 81 -9.13 -22.19 54.79
N PRO A 82 -10.35 -22.72 54.95
CA PRO A 82 -11.34 -22.82 53.87
C PRO A 82 -11.64 -21.47 53.20
N THR A 83 -11.62 -20.36 53.95
CA THR A 83 -11.86 -19.03 53.41
C THR A 83 -10.74 -18.59 52.47
N GLN A 84 -9.48 -18.87 52.83
CA GLN A 84 -8.33 -18.55 51.97
C GLN A 84 -8.30 -19.39 50.70
N ILE A 85 -8.66 -20.67 50.80
CA ILE A 85 -8.77 -21.56 49.64
C ILE A 85 -9.85 -21.03 48.67
N ALA A 86 -11.02 -20.62 49.19
CA ALA A 86 -12.07 -20.03 48.35
C ALA A 86 -11.57 -18.76 47.62
N ILE A 87 -10.90 -17.84 48.31
CA ILE A 87 -10.31 -16.64 47.69
C ILE A 87 -9.25 -17.02 46.64
N ALA A 88 -8.42 -18.03 46.94
CA ALA A 88 -7.41 -18.53 46.02
C ALA A 88 -8.01 -19.09 44.73
N THR A 89 -9.12 -19.84 44.83
CA THR A 89 -9.83 -20.37 43.66
C THR A 89 -10.42 -19.26 42.79
N ALA A 90 -10.91 -18.17 43.40
CA ALA A 90 -11.37 -17.00 42.66
C ALA A 90 -10.22 -16.32 41.90
N TRP A 91 -9.07 -16.13 42.55
CA TRP A 91 -7.87 -15.58 41.91
C TRP A 91 -7.32 -16.48 40.79
N PHE A 92 -7.32 -17.80 40.99
CA PHE A 92 -6.97 -18.76 39.95
C PHE A 92 -7.84 -18.55 38.70
N ALA A 93 -9.16 -18.47 38.86
CA ALA A 93 -10.08 -18.23 37.75
C ALA A 93 -9.82 -16.87 37.07
N ILE A 94 -9.53 -15.81 37.84
CA ILE A 94 -9.20 -14.48 37.32
C ILE A 94 -7.91 -14.52 36.48
N PHE A 95 -6.84 -15.14 36.96
CA PHE A 95 -5.57 -15.25 36.25
C PHE A 95 -5.70 -16.02 34.93
N ILE A 96 -6.44 -17.14 34.94
CA ILE A 96 -6.76 -17.88 33.72
C ILE A 96 -7.54 -16.99 32.75
N THR A 97 -8.57 -16.30 33.22
CA THR A 97 -9.41 -15.43 32.38
C THR A 97 -8.58 -14.31 31.75
N ILE A 98 -7.72 -13.63 32.52
CA ILE A 98 -6.81 -12.61 32.01
C ILE A 98 -5.86 -13.20 30.96
N GLY A 99 -5.27 -14.37 31.23
CA GLY A 99 -4.39 -15.06 30.29
C GLY A 99 -5.08 -15.39 28.97
N VAL A 100 -6.28 -15.97 29.02
CA VAL A 100 -7.05 -16.38 27.83
C VAL A 100 -7.54 -15.17 27.04
N VAL A 101 -8.21 -14.21 27.68
CA VAL A 101 -8.74 -13.01 27.01
C VAL A 101 -7.61 -12.15 26.47
N GLY A 102 -6.57 -11.92 27.27
CA GLY A 102 -5.41 -11.14 26.87
C GLY A 102 -4.64 -11.79 25.71
N SER A 103 -4.41 -13.11 25.76
CA SER A 103 -3.79 -13.86 24.66
C SER A 103 -4.61 -13.77 23.38
N SER A 104 -5.92 -14.04 23.45
CA SER A 104 -6.82 -13.99 22.28
C SER A 104 -6.83 -12.60 21.64
N TYR A 105 -6.90 -11.54 22.45
CA TYR A 105 -6.86 -10.17 21.95
C TYR A 105 -5.50 -9.81 21.33
N ALA A 106 -4.39 -10.19 21.98
CA ALA A 106 -3.05 -9.95 21.48
C ALA A 106 -2.76 -10.67 20.15
N ILE A 107 -3.20 -11.94 20.03
CA ILE A 107 -3.10 -12.72 18.79
C ILE A 107 -3.92 -12.06 17.69
N LYS A 108 -5.21 -11.77 17.95
CA LYS A 108 -6.11 -11.16 16.97
C LYS A 108 -5.59 -9.81 16.46
N LEU A 109 -5.07 -8.97 17.34
CA LEU A 109 -4.46 -7.69 16.93
C LEU A 109 -3.23 -7.89 16.05
N ARG A 110 -2.40 -8.89 16.36
CA ARG A 110 -1.20 -9.20 15.57
C ARG A 110 -1.56 -9.75 14.19
N GLU A 111 -2.58 -10.60 14.11
CA GLU A 111 -3.12 -11.14 12.86
C GLU A 111 -3.69 -10.04 11.98
N GLU A 112 -4.57 -9.18 12.52
CA GLU A 112 -5.14 -8.06 11.76
C GLU A 112 -4.05 -7.09 11.27
N ARG A 113 -3.06 -6.75 12.12
CA ARG A 113 -1.93 -5.92 11.69
C ARG A 113 -1.16 -6.57 10.54
N THR A 114 -0.89 -7.87 10.64
CA THR A 114 -0.15 -8.62 9.62
C THR A 114 -0.95 -8.71 8.32
N ARG A 115 -2.27 -8.92 8.42
CA ARG A 115 -3.18 -8.94 7.28
C ARG A 115 -3.18 -7.61 6.55
N VAL A 116 -3.35 -6.49 7.25
CA VAL A 116 -3.30 -5.14 6.65
C VAL A 116 -1.94 -4.91 5.98
N LYS A 117 -0.84 -5.23 6.67
CA LYS A 117 0.50 -5.09 6.10
C LYS A 117 0.65 -5.91 4.82
N ASN A 118 0.19 -7.16 4.80
CA ASN A 118 0.26 -8.02 3.62
C ASN A 118 -0.59 -7.49 2.45
N ILE A 119 -1.76 -6.91 2.73
CA ILE A 119 -2.60 -6.27 1.70
C ILE A 119 -1.85 -5.07 1.08
N LEU A 120 -1.26 -4.21 1.91
CA LEU A 120 -0.50 -3.05 1.43
C LEU A 120 0.78 -3.45 0.67
N ASP A 121 1.52 -4.42 1.20
CA ASP A 121 2.81 -4.86 0.65
C ASP A 121 2.63 -5.59 -0.69
N ASN A 122 1.50 -6.27 -0.92
CA ASN A 122 1.19 -6.98 -2.18
C ASN A 122 0.24 -6.22 -3.11
N SER A 123 -0.09 -4.96 -2.81
CA SER A 123 -0.88 -4.12 -3.71
C SER A 123 -0.15 -3.90 -5.04
N GLN A 124 -0.90 -3.90 -6.15
CA GLN A 124 -0.35 -3.52 -7.45
C GLN A 124 -0.12 -2.01 -7.57
N ASP A 125 -0.84 -1.24 -6.76
CA ASP A 125 -0.68 0.20 -6.65
C ASP A 125 0.49 0.54 -5.71
N GLY A 126 1.12 1.67 -5.98
CA GLY A 126 2.06 2.28 -5.07
C GLY A 126 1.30 2.97 -3.96
N ILE A 127 1.54 2.60 -2.71
CA ILE A 127 0.86 3.19 -1.56
C ILE A 127 1.88 3.90 -0.70
N PHE A 128 1.61 5.16 -0.36
CA PHE A 128 2.40 5.90 0.61
C PHE A 128 1.49 6.73 1.51
N CYS A 129 1.93 6.96 2.74
CA CYS A 129 1.22 7.79 3.72
C CYS A 129 2.15 8.89 4.21
N PHE A 130 1.65 10.11 4.33
CA PHE A 130 2.38 11.22 4.92
C PHE A 130 1.48 12.02 5.89
N ASN A 131 2.09 12.86 6.71
CA ASN A 131 1.37 13.69 7.68
C ASN A 131 1.29 15.15 7.20
N LEU A 132 0.11 15.77 7.25
CA LEU A 132 -0.13 17.14 6.78
C LEU A 132 0.53 18.23 7.65
N LYS A 133 0.96 17.91 8.88
CA LYS A 133 1.60 18.87 9.79
C LYS A 133 3.08 19.09 9.46
N ASP A 134 3.81 18.00 9.26
CA ASP A 134 5.27 18.01 9.04
C ASP A 134 5.67 17.57 7.63
N LEU A 135 4.70 17.17 6.81
CA LEU A 135 4.88 16.66 5.45
C LEU A 135 5.81 15.44 5.35
N GLN A 136 6.02 14.73 6.46
CA GLN A 136 6.89 13.57 6.48
C GLN A 136 6.18 12.31 6.03
N ILE A 137 6.86 11.52 5.21
CA ILE A 137 6.43 10.18 4.80
C ILE A 137 6.47 9.27 6.03
N ARG A 138 5.35 8.66 6.39
CA ARG A 138 5.21 7.75 7.52
C ARG A 138 5.33 6.31 7.09
N GLU A 139 4.71 5.96 5.98
CA GLU A 139 4.75 4.62 5.42
C GLU A 139 4.82 4.68 3.90
N ILE A 140 5.45 3.66 3.33
CA ILE A 140 5.50 3.43 1.89
C ILE A 140 5.52 1.92 1.66
N ASN A 141 4.72 1.42 0.73
CA ASN A 141 4.71 0.01 0.36
C ASN A 141 5.89 -0.32 -0.57
N PRO A 142 6.27 -1.61 -0.71
CA PRO A 142 7.38 -2.03 -1.55
C PRO A 142 7.20 -1.63 -3.01
N LYS A 143 5.96 -1.66 -3.52
CA LYS A 143 5.65 -1.31 -4.91
C LYS A 143 6.00 0.14 -5.24
N CYS A 144 5.57 1.09 -4.41
CA CYS A 144 5.88 2.51 -4.57
C CYS A 144 7.39 2.77 -4.43
N ALA A 145 8.03 2.17 -3.43
CA ALA A 145 9.48 2.28 -3.23
C ALA A 145 10.26 1.76 -4.44
N GLN A 146 9.84 0.62 -5.01
CA GLN A 146 10.43 0.04 -6.22
C GLN A 146 10.31 0.98 -7.43
N TRP A 147 9.12 1.55 -7.67
CA TRP A 147 8.92 2.48 -8.77
C TRP A 147 9.73 3.76 -8.63
N LEU A 148 9.91 4.25 -7.40
CA LEU A 148 10.73 5.43 -7.11
C LEU A 148 12.24 5.12 -7.00
N MET A 149 12.62 3.83 -7.05
CA MET A 149 13.99 3.34 -6.90
C MET A 149 14.66 3.71 -5.56
N TYR A 150 13.86 3.85 -4.51
CA TYR A 150 14.35 4.08 -3.15
C TYR A 150 14.23 2.82 -2.29
N ASP A 151 15.09 2.70 -1.29
CA ASP A 151 14.78 1.81 -0.17
C ASP A 151 13.70 2.46 0.70
N ARG A 152 12.80 1.65 1.28
CA ARG A 152 11.73 2.16 2.16
C ARG A 152 12.30 3.00 3.30
N ARG A 153 13.45 2.59 3.87
CA ARG A 153 14.12 3.28 4.99
C ARG A 153 14.68 4.64 4.58
N ASP A 154 15.02 4.83 3.30
CA ASP A 154 15.54 6.10 2.79
C ASP A 154 14.46 7.18 2.70
N LEU A 155 13.18 6.79 2.62
CA LEU A 155 12.04 7.70 2.45
C LEU A 155 11.26 7.93 3.74
N ILE A 156 11.16 6.93 4.63
CA ILE A 156 10.44 7.08 5.90
C ILE A 156 11.08 8.20 6.73
N GLY A 157 10.26 9.15 7.18
CA GLY A 157 10.66 10.31 7.95
C GLY A 157 11.17 11.50 7.14
N LYS A 158 11.44 11.33 5.83
CA LYS A 158 11.76 12.46 4.96
C LYS A 158 10.50 13.21 4.56
N GLU A 159 10.69 14.49 4.24
CA GLU A 159 9.64 15.32 3.67
C GLU A 159 9.23 14.81 2.28
N ILE A 160 7.94 14.79 1.99
CA ILE A 160 7.39 14.30 0.72
C ILE A 160 7.90 15.09 -0.51
N SER A 161 8.41 16.32 -0.32
CA SER A 161 9.04 17.10 -1.39
C SER A 161 10.23 16.38 -2.05
N VAL A 162 10.85 15.41 -1.37
CA VAL A 162 11.99 14.65 -1.91
C VAL A 162 11.64 13.81 -3.14
N ILE A 163 10.36 13.43 -3.29
CA ILE A 163 9.90 12.62 -4.43
C ILE A 163 9.21 13.47 -5.50
N TRP A 164 9.01 14.77 -5.29
CA TRP A 164 8.36 15.66 -6.25
C TRP A 164 9.39 16.37 -7.13
N THR A 165 9.06 16.55 -8.41
CA THR A 165 9.92 17.30 -9.34
C THR A 165 9.73 18.81 -9.18
N ASP A 166 8.48 19.26 -9.04
CA ASP A 166 8.11 20.66 -8.88
C ASP A 166 7.54 20.92 -7.48
N LYS A 167 8.12 21.89 -6.77
CA LYS A 167 7.68 22.28 -5.42
C LYS A 167 6.38 23.08 -5.45
N GLU A 168 6.10 23.82 -6.51
CA GLU A 168 4.85 24.58 -6.64
C GLU A 168 3.66 23.64 -6.86
N GLU A 169 3.83 22.63 -7.73
CA GLU A 169 2.85 21.56 -7.95
C GLU A 169 2.53 20.82 -6.64
N GLN A 170 3.58 20.49 -5.87
CA GLN A 170 3.43 19.91 -4.54
C GLN A 170 2.67 20.85 -3.58
N HIS A 171 3.03 22.14 -3.55
CA HIS A 171 2.38 23.10 -2.66
C HIS A 171 0.89 23.26 -2.98
N GLN A 172 0.54 23.26 -4.27
CA GLN A 172 -0.85 23.27 -4.72
C GLN A 172 -1.58 22.00 -4.26
N PHE A 173 -0.99 20.82 -4.46
CA PHE A 173 -1.56 19.56 -4.00
C PHE A 173 -1.84 19.56 -2.48
N ILE A 174 -0.89 20.03 -1.67
CA ILE A 174 -1.08 20.14 -0.20
C ILE A 174 -2.14 21.17 0.16
N THR A 175 -2.24 22.27 -0.60
CA THR A 175 -3.25 23.30 -0.39
C THR A 175 -4.65 22.77 -0.70
N ASP A 176 -4.81 22.03 -1.79
CA ASP A 176 -6.06 21.39 -2.18
C ASP A 176 -6.53 20.38 -1.13
N LEU A 177 -5.59 19.64 -0.52
CA LEU A 177 -5.88 18.73 0.60
C LEU A 177 -6.35 19.45 1.87
N LYS A 178 -5.97 20.71 2.08
CA LYS A 178 -6.34 21.50 3.26
C LYS A 178 -7.65 22.27 3.08
N GLN A 179 -7.98 22.66 1.85
CA GLN A 179 -9.08 23.57 1.55
C GLN A 179 -10.44 22.91 1.38
N ASP A 180 -10.52 21.58 1.20
CA ASP A 180 -11.79 20.90 0.90
C ASP A 180 -12.17 19.78 1.89
N PRO A 181 -12.77 20.14 3.05
CA PRO A 181 -13.33 19.18 4.01
C PRO A 181 -14.56 18.42 3.48
N LYS A 182 -15.08 18.73 2.28
CA LYS A 182 -16.20 18.01 1.65
C LYS A 182 -15.74 17.02 0.58
N LYS A 183 -14.50 17.12 0.10
CA LYS A 183 -13.81 16.06 -0.66
C LYS A 183 -13.32 14.90 0.22
N ASP A 184 -13.45 14.99 1.54
CA ASP A 184 -13.07 13.97 2.53
C ASP A 184 -13.69 12.57 2.28
N GLN A 185 -14.66 12.43 1.36
CA GLN A 185 -15.23 11.14 0.94
C GLN A 185 -15.08 10.80 -0.55
N LYS A 186 -14.61 11.71 -1.41
CA LYS A 186 -14.51 11.46 -2.85
C LYS A 186 -13.05 11.58 -3.28
N SER A 187 -12.41 10.41 -3.44
CA SER A 187 -11.08 10.31 -4.06
C SER A 187 -11.11 11.07 -5.38
N TRP A 188 -10.23 12.06 -5.50
CA TRP A 188 -9.95 12.73 -6.76
C TRP A 188 -8.58 12.28 -7.23
N GLU A 189 -8.33 12.37 -8.54
CA GLU A 189 -7.09 11.96 -9.16
C GLU A 189 -6.24 13.20 -9.48
N HIS A 190 -4.95 13.12 -9.18
CA HIS A 190 -3.96 14.14 -9.50
C HIS A 190 -2.83 13.53 -10.31
N GLU A 191 -2.59 14.01 -11.53
CA GLU A 191 -1.34 13.69 -12.23
C GLU A 191 -0.19 14.42 -11.53
N ALA A 192 0.89 13.70 -11.23
CA ALA A 192 2.08 14.26 -10.59
C ALA A 192 3.36 13.67 -11.18
N ARG A 193 4.40 14.49 -11.27
CA ARG A 193 5.72 14.07 -11.75
C ARG A 193 6.65 13.78 -10.58
N PHE A 194 6.97 12.50 -10.39
CA PHE A 194 7.86 12.08 -9.34
C PHE A 194 9.29 11.89 -9.80
N LEU A 195 10.22 12.35 -8.96
CA LEU A 195 11.66 12.20 -9.13
C LEU A 195 12.13 10.91 -8.46
N LYS A 196 12.70 10.01 -9.26
CA LYS A 196 13.31 8.77 -8.78
C LYS A 196 14.70 9.01 -8.20
N LYS A 197 15.22 8.03 -7.45
CA LYS A 197 16.56 8.10 -6.85
C LYS A 197 17.70 8.26 -7.88
N ASP A 198 17.53 7.74 -9.09
CA ASP A 198 18.51 7.86 -10.19
C ASP A 198 18.43 9.19 -10.95
N GLY A 199 17.49 10.07 -10.58
CA GLY A 199 17.25 11.36 -11.23
C GLY A 199 16.28 11.32 -12.41
N THR A 200 15.76 10.15 -12.79
CA THR A 200 14.72 10.05 -13.82
C THR A 200 13.35 10.47 -13.28
N VAL A 201 12.47 10.94 -14.18
CA VAL A 201 11.11 11.37 -13.83
C VAL A 201 10.11 10.34 -14.33
N SER A 202 9.16 9.98 -13.47
CA SER A 202 8.00 9.15 -13.84
C SER A 202 6.70 9.88 -13.55
N LEU A 203 5.70 9.63 -14.38
CA LEU A 203 4.38 10.23 -14.25
C LEU A 203 3.46 9.27 -13.49
N PHE A 204 2.84 9.79 -12.43
CA PHE A 204 1.91 9.03 -11.60
C PHE A 204 0.55 9.72 -11.58
N VAL A 205 -0.52 8.92 -11.51
CA VAL A 205 -1.81 9.39 -11.02
C VAL A 205 -1.90 9.06 -9.54
N ILE A 206 -2.15 10.07 -8.72
CA ILE A 206 -2.26 9.94 -7.27
C ILE A 206 -3.69 10.18 -6.84
N SER A 207 -4.22 9.27 -6.03
CA SER A 207 -5.52 9.37 -5.39
C SER A 207 -5.34 9.50 -3.88
N PRO A 208 -5.36 10.73 -3.32
CA PRO A 208 -5.24 10.94 -1.89
C PRO A 208 -6.55 10.69 -1.15
N MET A 209 -6.43 10.19 0.07
CA MET A 209 -7.52 9.98 1.02
C MET A 209 -7.07 10.38 2.43
N LEU A 210 -7.86 11.20 3.12
CA LEU A 210 -7.62 11.55 4.52
C LEU A 210 -8.12 10.41 5.42
N VAL A 211 -7.23 9.80 6.21
CA VAL A 211 -7.57 8.60 6.99
C VAL A 211 -7.82 8.91 8.46
N SER A 212 -6.89 9.61 9.13
CA SER A 212 -7.07 10.01 10.53
C SER A 212 -6.09 11.12 10.95
N LYS A 213 -6.51 12.05 11.82
CA LYS A 213 -5.64 13.07 12.49
C LYS A 213 -4.59 13.74 11.56
N GLY A 214 -4.98 14.13 10.35
CA GLY A 214 -4.09 14.79 9.39
C GLY A 214 -3.11 13.86 8.67
N GLN A 215 -3.30 12.54 8.72
CA GLN A 215 -2.61 11.59 7.87
C GLN A 215 -3.34 11.42 6.54
N VAL A 216 -2.59 11.54 5.45
CA VAL A 216 -3.07 11.35 4.09
C VAL A 216 -2.43 10.08 3.56
N LEU A 217 -3.29 9.15 3.14
CA LEU A 217 -2.93 7.95 2.41
C LEU A 217 -3.11 8.23 0.93
N CYS A 218 -2.09 7.95 0.13
CA CYS A 218 -2.12 8.10 -1.30
C CYS A 218 -1.97 6.75 -1.97
N SER A 219 -2.89 6.41 -2.87
CA SER A 219 -2.63 5.41 -3.90
C SER A 219 -2.01 6.11 -5.11
N ALA A 220 -1.00 5.52 -5.70
CA ALA A 220 -0.28 6.02 -6.86
C ALA A 220 -0.24 4.92 -7.92
N ILE A 221 -0.49 5.29 -9.17
CA ILE A 221 -0.42 4.39 -10.32
C ILE A 221 0.57 4.99 -11.31
N ASP A 222 1.60 4.22 -11.68
CA ASP A 222 2.55 4.63 -12.70
C ASP A 222 1.89 4.60 -14.09
N ILE A 223 1.72 5.77 -14.69
CA ILE A 223 1.13 5.92 -16.03
C ILE A 223 2.19 6.24 -17.10
N THR A 224 3.49 6.16 -16.76
CA THR A 224 4.59 6.49 -17.67
C THR A 224 4.49 5.66 -18.96
N ARG A 225 4.26 4.34 -18.85
CA ARG A 225 4.10 3.47 -20.03
C ARG A 225 2.85 3.78 -20.84
N SER A 226 1.73 4.09 -20.16
CA SER A 226 0.47 4.41 -20.84
C SER A 226 0.63 5.65 -21.71
N LYS A 227 1.22 6.73 -21.16
CA LYS A 227 1.42 7.96 -21.93
C LYS A 227 2.39 7.79 -23.09
N ILE A 228 3.44 6.99 -22.95
CA ILE A 228 4.36 6.69 -24.07
C ILE A 228 3.61 5.99 -25.21
N VAL A 229 2.74 5.02 -24.89
CA VAL A 229 1.93 4.32 -25.90
C VAL A 229 0.91 5.26 -26.53
N ASP A 230 0.24 6.10 -25.74
CA ASP A 230 -0.73 7.07 -26.24
C ASP A 230 -0.06 8.08 -27.19
N GLU A 231 1.14 8.58 -26.85
CA GLU A 231 1.94 9.47 -27.70
C GLU A 231 2.39 8.79 -29.00
N GLU A 232 2.81 7.52 -28.95
CA GLU A 232 3.19 6.75 -30.13
C GLU A 232 2.01 6.48 -31.07
N ILE A 233 0.82 6.21 -30.51
CA ILE A 233 -0.42 6.06 -31.28
C ILE A 233 -0.77 7.38 -31.96
N ILE A 234 -0.76 8.49 -31.23
CA ILE A 234 -1.06 9.83 -31.78
C ILE A 234 -0.11 10.15 -32.93
N LYS A 235 1.18 9.90 -32.76
CA LYS A 235 2.19 10.14 -33.81
C LYS A 235 1.96 9.26 -35.04
N THR A 236 1.64 7.99 -34.83
CA THR A 236 1.36 7.05 -35.94
C THR A 236 0.11 7.45 -36.72
N LEU A 237 -0.92 7.95 -36.03
CA LEU A 237 -2.13 8.48 -36.66
C LEU A 237 -1.83 9.71 -37.52
N ASP A 238 -1.05 10.67 -36.99
CA ASP A 238 -0.66 11.88 -37.73
C ASP A 238 0.17 11.55 -38.99
N ASP A 239 1.13 10.61 -38.87
CA ASP A 239 1.92 10.13 -40.01
C ASP A 239 1.05 9.41 -41.05
N LEU A 240 0.06 8.63 -40.62
CA LEU A 240 -0.86 7.94 -41.52
C LEU A 240 -1.80 8.92 -42.23
N GLU A 241 -2.34 9.92 -41.52
CA GLU A 241 -3.18 10.97 -42.10
C GLU A 241 -2.40 11.76 -43.16
N ARG A 242 -1.13 12.09 -42.89
CA ARG A 242 -0.26 12.75 -43.87
C ARG A 242 -0.06 11.89 -45.11
N GLN A 243 0.25 10.61 -44.97
CA GLN A 243 0.41 9.69 -46.11
C GLN A 243 -0.87 9.52 -46.91
N VAL A 244 -2.03 9.39 -46.25
CA VAL A 244 -3.34 9.30 -46.93
C VAL A 244 -3.59 10.56 -47.75
N LYS A 245 -3.31 11.73 -47.20
CA LYS A 245 -3.50 13.01 -47.90
C LYS A 245 -2.59 13.15 -49.12
N GLU A 246 -1.31 12.81 -48.98
CA GLU A 246 -0.33 12.82 -50.08
C GLU A 246 -0.77 11.87 -51.20
N ARG A 247 -1.10 10.60 -50.88
CA ARG A 247 -1.51 9.60 -51.87
C ARG A 247 -2.85 9.92 -52.53
N THR A 248 -3.78 10.52 -51.79
CA THR A 248 -5.05 10.96 -52.37
C THR A 248 -4.83 12.09 -53.35
N SER A 249 -3.96 13.06 -53.02
CA SER A 249 -3.62 14.15 -53.94
C SER A 249 -2.91 13.64 -55.20
N ASP A 250 -1.96 12.71 -55.06
CA ASP A 250 -1.29 12.08 -56.21
C ASP A 250 -2.28 11.32 -57.10
N LEU A 251 -3.22 10.58 -56.50
CA LEU A 251 -4.25 9.84 -57.23
C LEU A 251 -5.21 10.78 -57.94
N GLU A 252 -5.62 11.88 -57.31
CA GLU A 252 -6.46 12.91 -57.94
C GLU A 252 -5.74 13.53 -59.14
N GLN A 253 -4.47 13.92 -59.00
CA GLN A 253 -3.67 14.44 -60.11
C GLN A 253 -3.53 13.43 -61.25
N LEU A 254 -3.26 12.17 -60.93
CA LEU A 254 -3.12 11.11 -61.93
C LEU A 254 -4.44 10.82 -62.63
N ASN A 255 -5.55 10.81 -61.90
CA ASN A 255 -6.88 10.59 -62.45
C ASN A 255 -7.30 11.73 -63.38
N GLU A 256 -7.05 12.99 -63.01
CA GLU A 256 -7.28 14.14 -63.88
C GLU A 256 -6.42 14.06 -65.15
N LYS A 257 -5.15 13.66 -65.04
CA LYS A 257 -4.28 13.47 -66.21
C LYS A 257 -4.79 12.35 -67.13
N LEU A 258 -5.16 11.19 -66.58
CA LEU A 258 -5.73 10.08 -67.35
C LEU A 258 -7.03 10.49 -68.05
N ARG A 259 -7.91 11.21 -67.34
CA ARG A 259 -9.16 11.71 -67.90
C ARG A 259 -8.89 12.65 -69.08
N ALA A 260 -7.91 13.55 -68.96
CA ALA A 260 -7.52 14.44 -70.04
C ALA A 260 -7.02 13.66 -71.27
N GLU A 261 -6.13 12.67 -71.08
CA GLU A 261 -5.62 11.82 -72.17
C GLU A 261 -6.74 11.01 -72.85
N ILE A 262 -7.67 10.41 -72.09
CA ILE A 262 -8.82 9.68 -72.65
C ILE A 262 -9.71 10.62 -73.48
N LEU A 263 -9.93 11.85 -73.01
CA LEU A 263 -10.76 12.83 -73.70
C LEU A 263 -10.12 13.27 -75.01
N GLU A 264 -8.80 13.41 -75.04
CA GLU A 264 -8.02 13.69 -76.25
C GLU A 264 -8.08 12.52 -77.25
N CYS A 265 -7.84 11.29 -76.80
CA CYS A 265 -7.95 10.09 -77.63
C CYS A 265 -9.34 9.95 -78.27
N ARG A 266 -10.42 10.15 -77.50
CA ARG A 266 -11.79 10.11 -78.03
C ARG A 266 -12.05 11.21 -79.08
N ARG A 267 -11.52 12.42 -78.87
CA ARG A 267 -11.65 13.50 -79.86
C ARG A 267 -10.93 13.14 -81.17
N PHE A 268 -9.73 12.59 -81.09
CA PHE A 268 -9.00 12.08 -82.27
C PHE A 268 -9.80 11.00 -82.98
N GLU A 269 -10.30 10.01 -82.25
CA GLU A 269 -11.09 8.90 -82.81
C GLU A 269 -12.37 9.41 -83.50
N SER A 270 -13.09 10.36 -82.90
CA SER A 270 -14.27 10.97 -83.52
C SER A 270 -13.95 11.80 -84.77
N THR A 271 -12.78 12.45 -84.82
CA THR A 271 -12.35 13.27 -85.97
C THR A 271 -11.92 12.38 -87.14
N VAL A 272 -11.26 11.25 -86.85
CA VAL A 272 -10.89 10.24 -87.84
C VAL A 272 -12.13 9.55 -88.42
N LEU A 273 -13.10 9.19 -87.58
CA LEU A 273 -14.36 8.58 -88.02
C LEU A 273 -15.23 9.53 -88.85
N SER A 274 -15.26 10.82 -88.52
CA SER A 274 -16.01 11.82 -89.32
C SER A 274 -15.26 12.24 -90.60
N GLY A 275 -13.93 12.08 -90.67
CA GLY A 275 -13.15 12.25 -91.90
C GLY A 275 -13.28 11.10 -92.90
N HIS A 276 -13.71 9.90 -92.46
CA HIS A 276 -13.90 8.73 -93.34
C HIS A 276 -15.30 8.65 -94.00
N LEU A 277 -16.20 9.58 -93.67
CA LEU A 277 -17.54 9.70 -94.25
C LEU A 277 -17.66 10.98 -95.08
N LEU A 278 -16.93 11.05 -96.19
CA LEU A 278 -17.25 11.93 -97.32
C LEU A 278 -17.52 11.08 -98.57
N PRO A 279 -18.51 11.47 -99.40
CA PRO A 279 -19.35 10.54 -100.13
C PRO A 279 -18.61 9.91 -101.31
N VAL A 280 -18.76 8.60 -101.48
CA VAL A 280 -18.48 7.97 -102.77
C VAL A 280 -19.52 8.50 -103.76
N ASN A 281 -19.05 9.40 -104.61
CA ASN A 281 -19.74 9.88 -105.80
C ASN A 281 -20.18 8.65 -106.64
N ARG A 282 -21.48 8.51 -106.90
CA ARG A 282 -21.97 7.74 -108.04
C ARG A 282 -22.58 8.74 -109.02
N GLU A 283 -21.76 9.14 -109.98
CA GLU A 283 -22.21 9.70 -111.24
C GLU A 283 -22.71 8.55 -112.16
N ASP A 284 -23.76 8.92 -112.91
CA ASP A 284 -24.19 8.44 -114.24
C ASP A 284 -24.86 7.05 -114.41
N ILE A 285 -26.20 7.07 -114.51
CA ILE A 285 -27.05 6.84 -115.73
C ILE A 285 -28.52 6.66 -115.28
#